data_AF-A0A952DEG8-F1
#
_entry.id   AF-A0A952DEG8-F1
#
_cell.length_a   1.000
_cell.length_b   1.000
_cell.length_c   1.000
_cell.angle_alpha   90.00
_cell.angle_beta   90.00
_cell.angle_gamma   90.00
#
_symmetry.space_group_name_H-M   'P 1'
#
loop_
_entity.id
_entity.type
_entity.pdbx_description
1 polymer ?
#
loop_
_entity_poly.entity_id
_entity_poly.type
_entity_poly.pdbx_seq_one_letter_code
_entity_poly.pdbx_strand_id
1 'polypeptide(L)'
;MKKNAIIEYGLTVEQIHSAKEGQDITLSNGKIIANDVLSISPPRPRKYVYMTDTAFMPDASMWIKNADVLYHEATFGNDLKERAVQTCHSTAWEAGKIAEMANVKRLVIGHFSVRYQTTELLENEARQTFKNTEAAYDGKLIDIPYDLRTI
;
A
#
# COMPACT_ATOMS: atom_id res chain seq x y z
N MET A 1 2.22 0.99 -24.03
CA MET A 1 1.96 1.07 -25.47
C MET A 1 1.17 -0.15 -25.93
N LYS A 2 0.11 0.06 -26.70
CA LYS A 2 -0.68 -1.00 -27.33
C LYS A 2 0.02 -1.43 -28.61
N LYS A 3 0.46 -2.68 -28.69
CA LYS A 3 1.24 -3.18 -29.85
C LYS A 3 0.47 -3.07 -31.17
N ASN A 4 -0.85 -3.30 -31.14
CA ASN A 4 -1.70 -3.22 -32.34
C ASN A 4 -1.77 -1.80 -32.90
N ALA A 5 -1.84 -0.79 -32.04
CA ALA A 5 -1.89 0.62 -32.46
C ALA A 5 -0.60 1.06 -33.18
N ILE A 6 0.56 0.51 -32.79
CA ILE A 6 1.84 0.82 -33.46
C ILE A 6 1.80 0.37 -34.92
N ILE A 7 1.26 -0.83 -35.17
CA ILE A 7 1.16 -1.42 -36.52
C ILE A 7 0.07 -0.68 -37.32
N GLU A 8 -1.08 -0.44 -36.72
CA GLU A 8 -2.23 0.25 -37.33
C GLU A 8 -1.87 1.65 -37.84
N TYR A 9 -1.14 2.42 -37.02
CA TYR A 9 -0.77 3.80 -37.34
C TYR A 9 0.62 3.93 -38.00
N GLY A 10 1.34 2.83 -38.21
CA GLY A 10 2.65 2.82 -38.86
C GLY A 10 3.68 3.72 -38.17
N LEU A 11 3.70 3.73 -36.83
CA LEU A 11 4.49 4.69 -36.06
C LEU A 11 6.00 4.47 -36.24
N THR A 12 6.76 5.56 -36.41
CA THR A 12 8.23 5.52 -36.40
C THR A 12 8.78 5.27 -35.00
N VAL A 13 10.06 4.90 -34.90
CA VAL A 13 10.73 4.71 -33.60
C VAL A 13 10.67 5.97 -32.73
N GLU A 14 10.86 7.14 -33.34
CA GLU A 14 10.76 8.45 -32.67
C GLU A 14 9.35 8.70 -32.15
N GLN A 15 8.32 8.47 -32.98
CA GLN A 15 6.92 8.62 -32.56
C GLN A 15 6.54 7.65 -31.45
N ILE A 16 7.07 6.42 -31.48
CA ILE A 16 6.89 5.45 -30.38
C ILE A 16 7.53 5.96 -29.09
N HIS A 17 8.69 6.61 -29.16
CA HIS A 17 9.34 7.22 -27.99
C HIS A 17 8.49 8.34 -27.41
N SER A 18 8.10 9.31 -28.24
CA SER A 18 7.24 10.42 -27.80
C SER A 18 5.90 9.94 -27.21
N ALA A 19 5.30 8.90 -27.79
CA ALA A 19 4.07 8.31 -27.26
C ALA A 19 4.29 7.64 -25.89
N LYS A 20 5.46 7.04 -25.64
CA LYS A 20 5.81 6.50 -24.31
C LYS A 20 6.00 7.59 -23.26
N GLU A 21 6.38 8.79 -23.67
CA GLU A 21 6.50 9.99 -22.82
C GLU A 21 5.16 10.70 -22.60
N GLY A 22 4.06 10.16 -23.13
CA GLY A 22 2.71 10.69 -22.94
C GLY A 22 2.29 11.73 -23.98
N GLN A 23 3.07 11.94 -25.05
CA GLN A 23 2.73 12.89 -26.10
C GLN A 23 1.69 12.32 -27.08
N ASP A 24 0.86 13.20 -27.62
CA ASP A 24 0.04 12.92 -28.81
C ASP A 24 0.94 12.88 -30.05
N ILE A 25 0.56 12.09 -31.06
CA ILE A 25 1.39 11.85 -32.24
C ILE A 25 0.75 12.43 -33.49
N THR A 26 1.46 13.30 -34.18
CA THR A 26 1.11 13.78 -35.52
C THR A 26 1.68 12.85 -36.58
N LEU A 27 0.81 12.27 -37.41
CA LEU A 27 1.18 11.44 -38.55
C LEU A 27 1.64 12.29 -39.74
N SER A 28 2.29 11.67 -40.72
CA SER A 28 2.78 12.34 -41.93
C SER A 28 1.68 12.99 -42.77
N ASN A 29 0.43 12.50 -42.65
CA ASN A 29 -0.75 13.09 -43.30
C ASN A 29 -1.39 14.23 -42.49
N GLY A 30 -0.76 14.68 -41.40
CA GLY A 30 -1.25 15.74 -40.53
C GLY A 30 -2.30 15.32 -39.49
N LYS A 31 -2.74 14.04 -39.48
CA LYS A 31 -3.67 13.54 -38.47
C LYS A 31 -2.99 13.43 -37.10
N ILE A 32 -3.63 13.92 -36.06
CA ILE A 32 -3.19 13.78 -34.66
C ILE A 32 -3.87 12.55 -34.04
N ILE A 33 -3.09 11.69 -33.40
CA ILE A 33 -3.55 10.54 -32.62
C ILE A 33 -3.28 10.81 -31.15
N ALA A 34 -4.34 10.82 -30.35
CA ALA A 34 -4.25 11.03 -28.92
C ALA A 34 -3.47 9.88 -28.23
N ASN A 35 -2.72 10.22 -27.19
CA ASN A 35 -1.85 9.26 -26.50
C ASN A 35 -2.63 8.09 -25.87
N ASP A 36 -3.84 8.35 -25.39
CA ASP A 36 -4.73 7.34 -24.78
C ASP A 36 -5.15 6.22 -25.75
N VAL A 37 -5.21 6.51 -27.05
CA VAL A 37 -5.42 5.53 -28.11
C VAL A 37 -4.19 4.64 -28.24
N LEU A 38 -2.98 5.21 -28.11
CA LEU A 38 -1.69 4.55 -28.35
C LEU A 38 -1.12 3.81 -27.13
N SER A 39 -1.37 4.34 -25.94
CA SER A 39 -0.71 3.94 -24.70
C SER A 39 -1.68 3.27 -23.73
N ILE A 40 -1.14 2.68 -22.67
CA ILE A 40 -1.93 2.08 -21.59
C ILE A 40 -1.56 2.91 -20.37
N SER A 41 -2.57 3.41 -19.64
CA SER A 41 -2.31 4.15 -18.42
C SER A 41 -1.49 3.30 -17.45
N PRO A 42 -0.48 3.89 -16.77
CA PRO A 42 0.29 3.14 -15.79
C PRO A 42 -0.63 2.62 -14.67
N PRO A 43 -0.33 1.43 -14.11
CA PRO A 43 -1.06 0.94 -12.94
C PRO A 43 -0.90 1.92 -11.77
N ARG A 44 -1.83 1.87 -10.82
CA ARG A 44 -1.70 2.69 -9.61
C ARG A 44 -0.42 2.28 -8.86
N PRO A 45 0.42 3.25 -8.41
CA PRO A 45 1.56 2.93 -7.56
C PRO A 45 1.13 2.17 -6.31
N ARG A 46 1.94 1.18 -5.91
CA ARG A 46 1.77 0.45 -4.65
C ARG A 46 2.38 1.26 -3.52
N LYS A 47 1.70 1.32 -2.38
CA LYS A 47 2.18 2.00 -1.16
C LYS A 47 2.28 1.01 -0.02
N TYR A 48 3.51 0.70 0.38
CA TYR A 48 3.80 -0.05 1.60
C TYR A 48 4.33 0.90 2.67
N VAL A 49 3.91 0.70 3.91
CA VAL A 49 4.37 1.48 5.07
C VAL A 49 4.88 0.52 6.13
N TYR A 50 6.06 0.80 6.66
CA TYR A 50 6.69 0.06 7.75
C TYR A 50 6.82 0.98 8.97
N MET A 51 5.97 0.76 9.98
CA MET A 51 5.90 1.54 11.22
C MET A 51 6.26 0.63 12.40
N THR A 52 7.55 0.57 12.70
CA THR A 52 8.09 -0.16 13.86
C THR A 52 8.02 0.70 15.13
N ASP A 53 8.58 0.24 16.25
CA ASP A 53 8.92 0.94 17.50
C ASP A 53 8.50 2.41 17.55
N THR A 54 7.23 2.63 17.87
CA THR A 54 6.57 3.94 17.90
C THR A 54 5.42 3.90 18.91
N ALA A 55 5.37 4.91 19.79
CA ALA A 55 4.22 5.12 20.67
C ALA A 55 2.98 5.50 19.84
N PHE A 56 1.77 5.26 20.38
CA PHE A 56 0.54 5.60 19.66
C PHE A 56 0.50 7.06 19.20
N MET A 57 0.55 7.26 17.88
CA MET A 57 0.66 8.58 17.24
C MET A 57 -0.45 8.75 16.20
N PRO A 58 -1.65 9.22 16.59
CA PRO A 58 -2.79 9.42 15.70
C PRO A 58 -2.48 10.24 14.44
N ASP A 59 -1.64 11.27 14.55
CA ASP A 59 -1.28 12.16 13.43
C ASP A 59 -0.53 11.43 12.31
N ALA A 60 0.13 10.30 12.63
CA ALA A 60 0.81 9.47 11.65
C ALA A 60 -0.14 8.96 10.55
N SER A 61 -1.43 8.80 10.89
CA SER A 61 -2.48 8.36 9.97
C SER A 61 -2.57 9.26 8.72
N MET A 62 -2.27 10.55 8.83
CA MET A 62 -2.27 11.50 7.72
C MET A 62 -1.15 11.20 6.71
N TRP A 63 0.02 10.76 7.19
CA TRP A 63 1.18 10.47 6.33
C TRP A 63 1.03 9.13 5.61
N ILE A 64 0.42 8.16 6.29
CA ILE A 64 0.32 6.78 5.80
C ILE A 64 -1.00 6.51 5.07
N LYS A 65 -1.83 7.54 4.86
CA LYS A 65 -3.16 7.44 4.25
C LYS A 65 -3.16 6.61 2.96
N ASN A 66 -4.17 5.76 2.81
CA ASN A 66 -4.40 4.89 1.65
C ASN A 66 -3.23 3.94 1.31
N ALA A 67 -2.43 3.53 2.30
CA ALA A 67 -1.44 2.47 2.09
C ALA A 67 -2.12 1.17 1.68
N ASP A 68 -1.49 0.42 0.78
CA ASP A 68 -1.94 -0.92 0.42
C ASP A 68 -1.69 -1.91 1.55
N VAL A 69 -0.53 -1.81 2.18
CA VAL A 69 -0.16 -2.59 3.36
C VAL A 69 0.52 -1.66 4.35
N LEU A 70 0.06 -1.71 5.59
CA LEU A 70 0.73 -1.15 6.75
C LEU A 70 1.28 -2.31 7.59
N TYR A 71 2.59 -2.35 7.79
CA TYR A 71 3.18 -3.08 8.92
C TYR A 71 3.25 -2.14 10.11
N HIS A 72 2.68 -2.52 11.25
CA HIS A 72 2.72 -1.74 12.48
C HIS A 72 3.17 -2.59 13.66
N GLU A 73 3.99 -2.03 14.56
CA GLU A 73 4.31 -2.70 15.82
C GLU A 73 3.05 -2.89 16.69
N ALA A 74 2.99 -4.00 17.41
CA ALA A 74 1.93 -4.31 18.36
C ALA A 74 2.57 -4.99 19.57
N THR A 75 3.52 -4.32 20.20
CA THR A 75 4.37 -4.91 21.25
C THR A 75 3.55 -5.46 22.41
N PHE A 76 2.43 -4.80 22.72
CA PHE A 76 1.58 -5.15 23.85
C PHE A 76 0.10 -5.30 23.46
N GLY A 77 -0.62 -6.08 24.25
CA GLY A 77 -2.08 -6.06 24.29
C GLY A 77 -2.59 -4.82 25.01
N ASN A 78 -3.87 -4.54 24.86
CA ASN A 78 -4.52 -3.36 25.43
C ASN A 78 -4.55 -3.39 26.98
N ASP A 79 -4.46 -4.59 27.58
CA ASP A 79 -4.29 -4.79 29.02
C ASP A 79 -3.00 -4.16 29.58
N LEU A 80 -2.00 -3.96 28.74
CA LEU A 80 -0.69 -3.39 29.09
C LEU A 80 -0.46 -2.00 28.50
N LYS A 81 -1.52 -1.25 28.22
CA LYS A 81 -1.45 0.10 27.64
C LYS A 81 -0.51 1.04 28.40
N GLU A 82 -0.55 1.05 29.72
CA GLU A 82 0.33 1.90 30.54
C GLU A 82 1.81 1.57 30.30
N ARG A 83 2.13 0.28 30.16
CA ARG A 83 3.48 -0.16 29.84
C ARG A 83 3.90 0.27 28.45
N ALA A 84 3.00 0.13 27.46
CA ALA A 84 3.24 0.58 26.09
C ALA A 84 3.66 2.06 26.07
N VAL A 85 2.92 2.92 26.79
CA VAL A 85 3.26 4.34 26.94
C VAL A 85 4.62 4.54 27.60
N GLN A 86 4.90 3.86 28.71
CA GLN A 86 6.17 3.99 29.45
C GLN A 86 7.39 3.58 28.61
N THR A 87 7.23 2.62 27.70
CA THR A 87 8.30 2.10 26.85
C THR A 87 8.26 2.66 25.42
N CYS A 88 7.42 3.67 25.15
CA CYS A 88 7.24 4.28 23.83
C CYS A 88 6.85 3.29 22.72
N HIS A 89 5.99 2.33 23.04
CA HIS A 89 5.44 1.34 22.13
C HIS A 89 3.92 1.53 21.94
N SER A 90 3.36 0.80 20.97
CA SER A 90 1.92 0.76 20.70
C SER A 90 1.29 -0.55 21.15
N THR A 91 0.01 -0.47 21.52
CA THR A 91 -0.81 -1.68 21.69
C THR A 91 -1.35 -2.20 20.36
N ALA A 92 -1.75 -3.47 20.32
CA ALA A 92 -2.37 -4.05 19.12
C ALA A 92 -3.67 -3.35 18.72
N TRP A 93 -4.51 -2.98 19.70
CA TRP A 93 -5.72 -2.19 19.46
C TRP A 93 -5.40 -0.84 18.81
N GLU A 94 -4.35 -0.16 19.29
CA GLU A 94 -3.89 1.13 18.75
C GLU A 94 -3.34 1.00 17.33
N ALA A 95 -2.58 -0.05 17.02
CA ALA A 95 -2.13 -0.35 15.66
C ALA A 95 -3.32 -0.50 14.69
N GLY A 96 -4.36 -1.24 15.10
CA GLY A 96 -5.61 -1.34 14.36
C GLY A 96 -6.32 0.01 14.21
N LYS A 97 -6.28 0.86 15.24
CA LYS A 97 -6.88 2.20 15.18
C LYS A 97 -6.17 3.11 14.18
N ILE A 98 -4.83 3.08 14.13
CA ILE A 98 -4.04 3.81 13.13
C ILE A 98 -4.37 3.33 11.71
N ALA A 99 -4.49 2.02 11.51
CA ALA A 99 -4.88 1.45 10.21
C ALA A 99 -6.26 1.92 9.74
N GLU A 100 -7.25 1.93 10.64
CA GLU A 100 -8.59 2.45 10.38
C GLU A 100 -8.55 3.94 10.01
N MET A 101 -7.89 4.77 10.82
CA MET A 101 -7.78 6.22 10.60
C MET A 101 -7.10 6.57 9.26
N ALA A 102 -6.09 5.78 8.89
CA ALA A 102 -5.36 5.96 7.64
C ALA A 102 -6.08 5.39 6.41
N ASN A 103 -7.19 4.67 6.58
CA ASN A 103 -7.87 3.97 5.49
C ASN A 103 -6.90 3.09 4.69
N VAL A 104 -6.06 2.32 5.39
CA VAL A 104 -5.16 1.35 4.72
C VAL A 104 -5.99 0.18 4.19
N LYS A 105 -5.49 -0.52 3.19
CA LYS A 105 -6.20 -1.71 2.67
C LYS A 105 -6.00 -2.92 3.57
N ARG A 106 -4.80 -3.11 4.12
CA ARG A 106 -4.42 -4.25 4.97
C ARG A 106 -3.45 -3.82 6.07
N LEU A 107 -3.64 -4.35 7.28
CA LEU A 107 -2.74 -4.20 8.42
C LEU A 107 -2.02 -5.53 8.68
N VAL A 108 -0.71 -5.48 8.85
CA VAL A 108 0.12 -6.55 9.36
C VAL A 108 0.70 -6.09 10.69
N ILE A 109 0.45 -6.84 11.76
CA ILE A 109 1.02 -6.52 13.08
C ILE A 109 2.27 -7.37 13.36
N GLY A 110 3.24 -6.81 14.07
CA GLY A 110 4.49 -7.50 14.42
C GLY A 110 5.19 -6.89 15.63
N HIS A 111 6.48 -7.17 15.80
CA HIS A 111 7.29 -6.69 16.94
C HIS A 111 6.69 -7.09 18.30
N PHE A 112 6.32 -8.37 18.46
CA PHE A 112 5.61 -8.84 19.65
C PHE A 112 6.53 -8.99 20.86
N SER A 113 6.05 -8.63 22.04
CA SER A 113 6.75 -8.98 23.28
C SER A 113 6.80 -10.49 23.47
N VAL A 114 7.97 -11.02 23.82
CA VAL A 114 8.21 -12.45 24.13
C VAL A 114 7.32 -13.05 25.23
N ARG A 115 6.58 -12.20 25.95
CA ARG A 115 5.57 -12.63 26.94
C ARG A 115 4.41 -13.40 26.32
N TYR A 116 4.11 -13.12 25.05
CA TYR A 116 3.00 -13.76 24.35
C TYR A 116 3.50 -15.05 23.71
N GLN A 117 2.91 -16.18 24.12
CA GLN A 117 3.20 -17.48 23.50
C GLN A 117 2.60 -17.58 22.08
N THR A 118 1.51 -16.86 21.83
CA THR A 118 0.78 -16.82 20.55
C THR A 118 0.35 -15.40 20.23
N THR A 119 0.15 -15.08 18.96
CA THR A 119 -0.28 -13.74 18.51
C THR A 119 -1.79 -13.55 18.52
N GLU A 120 -2.58 -14.59 18.81
CA GLU A 120 -4.04 -14.59 18.71
C GLU A 120 -4.71 -13.45 19.47
N LEU A 121 -4.27 -13.18 20.71
CA LEU A 121 -4.81 -12.07 21.51
C LEU A 121 -4.61 -10.73 20.80
N LEU A 122 -3.39 -10.46 20.36
CA LEU A 122 -3.00 -9.20 19.72
C LEU A 122 -3.73 -9.03 18.37
N GLU A 123 -3.79 -10.09 17.58
CA GLU A 123 -4.49 -10.09 16.30
C GLU A 123 -5.99 -9.85 16.48
N ASN A 124 -6.60 -10.46 17.49
CA ASN A 124 -8.02 -10.25 17.82
C ASN A 124 -8.28 -8.82 18.28
N GLU A 125 -7.42 -8.23 19.11
CA GLU A 125 -7.54 -6.84 19.54
C GLU A 125 -7.40 -5.85 18.38
N ALA A 126 -6.41 -6.03 17.51
CA ALA A 126 -6.26 -5.20 16.32
C ALA A 126 -7.46 -5.34 15.36
N ARG A 127 -8.04 -6.55 15.25
CA ARG A 127 -9.25 -6.80 14.44
C ARG A 127 -10.51 -6.13 14.98
N GLN A 128 -10.56 -5.76 16.26
CA GLN A 128 -11.70 -5.00 16.81
C GLN A 128 -11.81 -3.61 16.19
N THR A 129 -10.69 -2.98 15.84
CA THR A 129 -10.65 -1.66 15.19
C THR A 129 -10.47 -1.77 13.68
N PHE A 130 -9.71 -2.75 13.18
CA PHE A 130 -9.49 -2.93 11.75
C PHE A 130 -9.53 -4.40 11.33
N LYS A 131 -10.63 -4.82 10.69
CA LYS A 131 -10.90 -6.24 10.37
C LYS A 131 -9.85 -6.90 9.48
N ASN A 132 -9.29 -6.18 8.49
CA ASN A 132 -8.30 -6.75 7.56
C ASN A 132 -6.88 -6.72 8.15
N THR A 133 -6.76 -7.38 9.30
CA THR A 133 -5.51 -7.50 10.06
C THR A 133 -5.03 -8.94 10.07
N GLU A 134 -3.72 -9.11 9.94
CA GLU A 134 -3.02 -10.37 10.12
C GLU A 134 -1.77 -10.22 10.99
N ALA A 135 -1.46 -11.21 11.82
CA ALA A 135 -0.18 -11.25 12.54
C ALA A 135 0.97 -11.70 11.61
N ALA A 136 2.14 -11.07 11.75
CA ALA A 136 3.37 -11.51 11.12
C ALA A 136 3.96 -12.73 11.85
N TYR A 137 4.77 -13.51 11.13
CA TYR A 137 5.63 -14.56 11.68
C TYR A 137 6.89 -14.65 10.82
N ASP A 138 7.94 -15.25 11.35
CA ASP A 138 9.22 -15.34 10.66
C ASP A 138 9.08 -16.04 9.30
N GLY A 139 9.57 -15.38 8.25
CA GLY A 139 9.46 -15.87 6.87
C GLY A 139 8.09 -15.66 6.20
N LYS A 140 7.14 -14.96 6.84
CA LYS A 140 5.86 -14.62 6.20
C LYS A 140 6.08 -13.75 4.96
N LEU A 141 5.44 -14.14 3.86
CA LEU A 141 5.42 -13.38 2.61
C LEU A 141 4.07 -12.65 2.47
N ILE A 142 4.13 -11.36 2.15
CA ILE A 142 2.95 -10.52 1.91
C ILE A 142 2.98 -9.99 0.47
N ASP A 143 2.02 -10.43 -0.32
CA ASP A 143 1.85 -9.93 -1.69
C ASP A 143 1.11 -8.60 -1.72
N ILE A 144 1.65 -7.65 -2.47
CA ILE A 144 0.98 -6.39 -2.82
C ILE A 144 0.69 -6.42 -4.32
N PRO A 145 -0.53 -6.83 -4.73
CA PRO A 145 -0.86 -7.06 -6.13
C PRO A 145 -0.86 -5.77 -6.94
N TYR A 146 -0.66 -5.90 -8.24
CA TYR A 146 -0.85 -4.80 -9.18
C TYR A 146 -2.34 -4.54 -9.37
N ASP A 147 -2.74 -3.28 -9.20
CA ASP A 147 -4.06 -2.81 -9.55
C ASP A 147 -4.02 -2.27 -10.98
N LEU A 148 -4.43 -3.10 -11.94
CA LEU A 148 -4.61 -2.70 -13.32
C LEU A 148 -5.87 -1.82 -13.37
N ARG A 149 -5.72 -0.54 -13.69
CA ARG A 149 -6.88 0.35 -13.89
C ARG A 149 -7.79 -0.31 -14.93
N THR A 150 -8.98 -0.73 -14.50
CA THR A 150 -10.07 -1.04 -15.43
C THR A 150 -10.67 0.32 -15.75
N ILE A 151 -10.48 0.79 -16.98
CA ILE A 151 -11.15 1.99 -17.52
C ILE A 151 -12.51 1.51 -18.04
#